data_AF-A0A969X9E8-F1
#
_entry.id   AF-A0A969X9E8-F1
#
_cell.length_a   1.000
_cell.length_b   1.000
_cell.length_c   1.000
_cell.angle_alpha   90.00
_cell.angle_beta   90.00
_cell.angle_gamma   90.00
#
_symmetry.space_group_name_H-M   'P 1'
#
loop_
_entity.id
_entity.type
_entity.pdbx_description
1 polymer ?
#
loop_
_entity_poly.entity_id
_entity_poly.type
_entity_poly.pdbx_seq_one_letter_code
_entity_poly.pdbx_strand_id
1 'polypeptide(L)'
;MMQTNNDNRTQLATVLQEVRQQLPYPEEVESVAEPDALQQLAVELMRPASQAKLLGWAQVLPSRKLMLMFPLLAMQEQRSELTDRLNTVLRERACISLLRIGYVTFQRHYPQPLVAAAVDSVWQILQIRGIRHDPVLQDLLPLTSRSLINRTCRRVLDQRLSLSEFLNYYHIDPKLPFGATLCAQLFRNSNKEVYTDSALLFEESLLQAEPKEQAVLLNRFLQQEKLAPEVFDQYCQIIYDRCGGPETGQPLWELIRPKERSRFETWLQDATIGSHFRSNPEYARFFLRFRNYIQSASEQNRDTLLIRFPKFTVTHSHRWPDTAMYRSLVLEPDDVGYPKPDPADNLKGISPADPRRPHRLPEVALRLAATGGQVLLLLDPAGSKQSAVFLEFALRGGKRHFG
;
A
#
# COMPACT_ATOMS: atom_id res chain seq x y z
N MET A 1 -50.71 -4.85 3.29
CA MET A 1 -49.91 -3.71 3.82
C MET A 1 -48.40 -3.82 3.55
N MET A 2 -47.80 -5.01 3.39
CA MET A 2 -46.37 -5.12 3.02
C MET A 2 -46.07 -4.86 1.53
N GLN A 3 -46.98 -5.20 0.60
CA GLN A 3 -46.79 -4.96 -0.85
C GLN A 3 -46.75 -3.47 -1.21
N THR A 4 -47.67 -2.67 -0.68
CA THR A 4 -47.73 -1.21 -0.91
C THR A 4 -46.48 -0.46 -0.43
N ASN A 5 -45.78 -0.98 0.59
CA ASN A 5 -44.52 -0.39 1.06
C ASN A 5 -43.33 -0.70 0.16
N ASN A 6 -43.37 -1.83 -0.57
CA ASN A 6 -42.32 -2.21 -1.52
C ASN A 6 -42.48 -1.43 -2.84
N ASP A 7 -43.72 -1.24 -3.29
CA ASP A 7 -44.02 -0.45 -4.49
C ASP A 7 -43.64 1.02 -4.32
N ASN A 8 -43.90 1.61 -3.14
CA ASN A 8 -43.51 2.98 -2.82
C ASN A 8 -41.98 3.17 -2.74
N ARG A 9 -41.23 2.17 -2.23
CA ARG A 9 -39.75 2.21 -2.20
C ARG A 9 -39.16 2.11 -3.61
N THR A 10 -39.76 1.28 -4.45
CA THR A 10 -39.31 1.09 -5.84
C THR A 10 -39.59 2.35 -6.66
N GLN A 11 -40.78 2.95 -6.52
CA GLN A 11 -41.11 4.24 -7.15
C GLN A 11 -40.21 5.38 -6.66
N LEU A 12 -39.94 5.47 -5.35
CA LEU A 12 -39.02 6.47 -4.81
C LEU A 12 -37.60 6.28 -5.36
N ALA A 13 -37.12 5.04 -5.48
CA ALA A 13 -35.82 4.76 -6.07
C ALA A 13 -35.75 5.17 -7.55
N THR A 14 -36.80 4.91 -8.33
CA THR A 14 -36.90 5.33 -9.74
C THR A 14 -36.91 6.85 -9.87
N VAL A 15 -37.72 7.56 -9.07
CA VAL A 15 -37.77 9.04 -9.08
C VAL A 15 -36.42 9.63 -8.65
N LEU A 16 -35.77 9.06 -7.63
CA LEU A 16 -34.43 9.50 -7.21
C LEU A 16 -33.39 9.26 -8.30
N GLN A 17 -33.51 8.16 -9.05
CA GLN A 17 -32.62 7.87 -10.19
C GLN A 17 -32.85 8.85 -11.35
N GLU A 18 -34.11 9.19 -11.67
CA GLU A 18 -34.45 10.20 -12.67
C GLU A 18 -33.95 11.59 -12.27
N VAL A 19 -34.09 11.97 -10.99
CA VAL A 19 -33.53 13.21 -10.44
C VAL A 19 -32.01 13.20 -10.53
N ARG A 20 -31.33 12.10 -10.19
CA ARG A 20 -29.87 11.96 -10.30
C ARG A 20 -29.37 12.03 -11.74
N GLN A 21 -30.13 11.55 -12.72
CA GLN A 21 -29.77 11.73 -14.13
C GLN A 21 -29.83 13.20 -14.57
N GLN A 22 -30.68 14.02 -13.93
CA GLN A 22 -30.81 15.45 -14.23
C GLN A 22 -29.86 16.31 -13.40
N LEU A 23 -29.58 15.89 -12.16
CA LEU A 23 -28.76 16.57 -11.16
C LEU A 23 -27.84 15.54 -10.46
N PRO A 24 -26.79 15.05 -11.15
CA PRO A 24 -25.81 14.15 -10.55
C PRO A 24 -25.10 14.81 -9.37
N TYR A 25 -24.66 13.98 -8.42
CA TYR A 25 -23.71 14.45 -7.42
C TYR A 25 -22.39 14.87 -8.07
N PRO A 26 -21.58 15.75 -7.45
CA PRO A 26 -20.29 16.16 -7.97
C PRO A 26 -19.40 15.00 -8.43
N GLU A 27 -19.40 13.90 -7.68
CA GLU A 27 -18.65 12.68 -7.96
C GLU A 27 -19.16 11.93 -9.20
N GLU A 28 -20.45 12.07 -9.51
CA GLU A 28 -21.15 11.40 -10.61
C GLU A 28 -21.12 12.22 -11.92
N VAL A 29 -20.72 13.49 -11.91
CA VAL A 29 -20.80 14.38 -13.10
C VAL A 29 -20.09 13.80 -14.33
N GLU A 30 -18.97 13.10 -14.15
CA GLU A 30 -18.23 12.51 -15.26
C GLU A 30 -18.89 11.28 -15.87
N SER A 31 -19.70 10.54 -15.12
CA SER A 31 -20.45 9.42 -15.70
C SER A 31 -21.52 9.90 -16.69
N VAL A 32 -21.91 11.18 -16.60
CA VAL A 32 -22.87 11.84 -17.48
C VAL A 32 -22.20 12.75 -18.52
N ALA A 33 -20.86 12.85 -18.49
CA ALA A 33 -20.05 13.67 -19.39
C ALA A 33 -19.66 12.91 -20.66
N GLU A 34 -20.66 12.43 -21.40
CA GLU A 34 -20.45 11.71 -22.65
C GLU A 34 -19.77 12.60 -23.71
N PRO A 35 -18.87 12.07 -24.56
CA PRO A 35 -18.13 12.85 -25.54
C PRO A 35 -19.02 13.72 -26.44
N ASP A 36 -20.18 13.19 -26.87
CA ASP A 36 -21.12 13.90 -27.73
C ASP A 36 -21.77 15.10 -27.01
N ALA A 37 -22.09 14.95 -25.73
CA ALA A 37 -22.66 16.03 -24.92
C ALA A 37 -21.64 17.15 -24.69
N LEU A 38 -20.37 16.81 -24.48
CA LEU A 38 -19.27 17.77 -24.34
C LEU A 38 -19.01 18.50 -25.66
N GLN A 39 -19.01 17.78 -26.78
CA GLN A 39 -18.83 18.37 -28.10
C GLN A 39 -19.99 19.30 -28.47
N GLN A 40 -21.23 18.89 -28.20
CA GLN A 40 -22.40 19.75 -28.40
C GLN A 40 -22.30 21.03 -27.56
N LEU A 41 -21.90 20.91 -26.30
CA LEU A 41 -21.72 22.07 -25.42
C LEU A 41 -20.65 23.02 -25.96
N ALA A 42 -19.52 22.50 -26.45
CA ALA A 42 -18.48 23.32 -27.06
C ALA A 42 -18.99 24.13 -28.26
N VAL A 43 -19.76 23.48 -29.16
CA VAL A 43 -20.37 24.16 -30.32
C VAL A 43 -21.37 25.23 -29.88
N GLU A 44 -22.23 24.94 -28.91
CA GLU A 44 -23.19 25.90 -28.37
C GLU A 44 -22.51 27.11 -27.74
N LEU A 45 -21.41 26.91 -27.02
CA LEU A 45 -20.64 27.98 -26.36
C LEU A 45 -19.95 28.92 -27.35
N MET A 46 -19.58 28.42 -28.53
CA MET A 46 -18.97 29.20 -29.60
C MET A 46 -19.98 29.98 -30.44
N ARG A 47 -21.27 29.61 -30.41
CA ARG A 47 -22.33 30.24 -31.21
C ARG A 47 -22.56 31.74 -30.90
N PRO A 48 -22.52 32.22 -29.65
CA PRO A 48 -22.70 33.64 -29.36
C PRO A 48 -21.58 34.50 -29.97
N ALA A 49 -21.93 35.41 -30.88
CA ALA A 49 -20.96 36.25 -31.59
C ALA A 49 -20.35 37.38 -30.74
N SER A 50 -20.90 37.68 -29.56
CA SER A 50 -20.39 38.72 -28.66
C SER A 50 -20.49 38.31 -27.20
N GLN A 51 -19.70 38.96 -26.35
CA GLN A 51 -19.68 38.67 -24.91
C GLN A 51 -21.03 38.95 -24.23
N ALA A 52 -21.75 40.02 -24.63
CA ALA A 52 -23.08 40.28 -24.11
C ALA A 52 -24.08 39.15 -24.45
N LYS A 53 -24.00 38.61 -25.67
CA LYS A 53 -24.83 37.46 -26.08
C LYS A 53 -24.44 36.19 -25.34
N LEU A 54 -23.15 35.99 -25.05
CA LEU A 54 -22.67 34.86 -24.25
C LEU A 54 -23.20 34.92 -22.81
N LEU A 55 -23.18 36.10 -22.18
CA LEU A 55 -23.70 36.28 -20.83
C LEU A 55 -25.22 36.08 -20.78
N GLY A 56 -25.96 36.59 -21.77
CA GLY A 56 -27.40 36.33 -21.89
C GLY A 56 -27.72 34.84 -22.04
N TRP A 57 -26.92 34.12 -22.85
CA TRP A 57 -27.03 32.66 -22.97
C TRP A 57 -26.67 31.94 -21.66
N ALA A 58 -25.62 32.39 -20.96
CA ALA A 58 -25.18 31.82 -19.69
C ALA A 58 -26.29 31.87 -18.62
N GLN A 59 -27.13 32.90 -18.62
CA GLN A 59 -28.22 33.08 -17.65
C GLN A 59 -29.37 32.09 -17.85
N VAL A 60 -29.61 31.62 -19.07
CA VAL A 60 -30.66 30.64 -19.38
C VAL A 60 -30.16 29.19 -19.43
N LEU A 61 -28.86 28.97 -19.17
CA LEU A 61 -28.26 27.64 -19.24
C LEU A 61 -28.79 26.72 -18.13
N PRO A 62 -29.29 25.51 -18.46
CA PRO A 62 -29.74 24.56 -17.45
C PRO A 62 -28.56 24.02 -16.64
N SER A 63 -28.82 23.68 -15.37
CA SER A 63 -27.81 23.16 -14.44
C SER A 63 -27.02 21.99 -15.02
N ARG A 64 -27.67 21.06 -15.72
CA ARG A 64 -27.02 19.93 -16.41
C ARG A 64 -25.87 20.36 -17.32
N LYS A 65 -26.06 21.39 -18.13
CA LYS A 65 -25.01 21.91 -19.03
C LYS A 65 -23.94 22.69 -18.30
N LEU A 66 -24.29 23.39 -17.21
CA LEU A 66 -23.30 24.06 -16.34
C LEU A 66 -22.32 23.06 -15.70
N MET A 67 -22.80 21.88 -15.30
CA MET A 67 -21.95 20.86 -14.66
C MET A 67 -20.92 20.27 -15.63
N LEU A 68 -21.25 20.21 -16.93
CA LEU A 68 -20.37 19.71 -17.99
C LEU A 68 -19.21 20.67 -18.35
N MET A 69 -19.22 21.90 -17.83
CA MET A 69 -18.19 22.90 -18.11
C MET A 69 -16.80 22.48 -17.60
N PHE A 70 -16.73 21.87 -16.41
CA PHE A 70 -15.46 21.42 -15.85
C PHE A 70 -14.90 20.18 -16.56
N PRO A 71 -15.69 19.12 -16.85
CA PRO A 71 -15.25 18.04 -17.73
C PRO A 71 -14.76 18.53 -19.10
N LEU A 72 -15.48 19.48 -19.73
CA LEU A 72 -15.06 20.04 -21.01
C LEU A 72 -13.73 20.81 -20.88
N LEU A 73 -13.54 21.57 -19.79
CA LEU A 73 -12.25 22.21 -19.47
C LEU A 73 -11.13 21.18 -19.26
N ALA A 74 -11.44 20.05 -18.62
CA ALA A 74 -10.46 19.01 -18.35
C ALA A 74 -9.91 18.36 -19.63
N MET A 75 -10.71 18.31 -20.70
CA MET A 75 -10.28 17.83 -22.02
C MET A 75 -9.40 18.82 -22.81
N GLN A 76 -9.27 20.07 -22.36
CA GLN A 76 -8.48 21.06 -23.08
C GLN A 76 -7.00 20.96 -22.68
N GLU A 77 -6.12 20.90 -23.67
CA GLU A 77 -4.67 20.88 -23.42
C GLU A 77 -4.10 22.29 -23.19
N GLN A 78 -4.68 23.28 -23.85
CA GLN A 78 -4.16 24.65 -23.88
C GLN A 78 -5.29 25.67 -23.81
N ARG A 79 -4.91 26.89 -23.44
CA ARG A 79 -5.82 28.03 -23.44
C ARG A 79 -6.23 28.37 -24.87
N SER A 80 -7.53 28.48 -25.07
CA SER A 80 -8.19 28.81 -26.34
C SER A 80 -9.38 29.73 -26.10
N GLU A 81 -9.96 30.26 -27.18
CA GLU A 81 -11.20 31.04 -27.11
C GLU A 81 -12.32 30.26 -26.38
N LEU A 82 -12.40 28.95 -26.62
CA LEU A 82 -13.34 28.07 -25.91
C LEU A 82 -13.11 28.12 -24.40
N THR A 83 -11.87 27.96 -23.93
CA THR A 83 -11.56 28.02 -22.49
C THR A 83 -11.85 29.39 -21.86
N ASP A 84 -11.63 30.49 -22.59
CA ASP A 84 -11.93 31.84 -22.10
C ASP A 84 -13.45 32.06 -21.96
N ARG A 85 -14.22 31.57 -22.94
CA ARG A 85 -15.69 31.58 -22.89
C ARG A 85 -16.22 30.70 -21.77
N LEU A 86 -15.66 29.51 -21.55
CA LEU A 86 -16.03 28.60 -20.46
C LEU A 86 -15.82 29.29 -19.11
N ASN A 87 -14.65 29.88 -18.89
CA ASN A 87 -14.35 30.64 -17.68
C ASN A 87 -15.30 31.83 -17.49
N THR A 88 -15.67 32.53 -18.56
CA THR A 88 -16.63 33.64 -18.49
C THR A 88 -17.99 33.16 -17.98
N VAL A 89 -18.51 32.05 -18.52
CA VAL A 89 -19.78 31.45 -18.10
C VAL A 89 -19.72 30.95 -16.65
N LEU A 90 -18.63 30.28 -16.27
CA LEU A 90 -18.41 29.79 -14.90
C LEU A 90 -18.38 30.93 -13.88
N ARG A 91 -17.74 32.05 -14.21
CA ARG A 91 -17.69 33.25 -13.35
C ARG A 91 -19.07 33.89 -13.20
N GLU A 92 -19.80 34.04 -14.30
CA GLU A 92 -21.16 34.61 -14.29
C GLU A 92 -22.09 33.77 -13.39
N ARG A 93 -22.04 32.45 -13.56
CA ARG A 93 -22.89 31.46 -12.87
C ARG A 93 -22.28 30.89 -11.60
N ALA A 94 -21.26 31.53 -11.04
CA ALA A 94 -20.55 31.05 -9.85
C ALA A 94 -21.51 30.81 -8.67
N CYS A 95 -21.53 29.58 -8.15
CA CYS A 95 -22.28 29.16 -6.98
C CYS A 95 -21.52 28.04 -6.23
N ILE A 96 -21.91 27.73 -5.00
CA ILE A 96 -21.24 26.69 -4.17
C ILE A 96 -21.31 25.31 -4.85
N SER A 97 -22.45 24.97 -5.46
CA SER A 97 -22.60 23.69 -6.17
C SER A 97 -21.59 23.56 -7.30
N LEU A 98 -21.39 24.63 -8.07
CA LEU A 98 -20.45 24.67 -9.19
C LEU A 98 -19.00 24.61 -8.68
N LEU A 99 -18.69 25.26 -7.56
CA LEU A 99 -17.40 25.17 -6.89
C LEU A 99 -17.06 23.73 -6.49
N ARG A 100 -18.01 23.00 -5.89
CA ARG A 100 -17.82 21.60 -5.48
C ARG A 100 -17.57 20.67 -6.67
N ILE A 101 -18.34 20.86 -7.74
CA ILE A 101 -18.13 20.10 -8.99
C ILE A 101 -16.73 20.38 -9.54
N GLY A 102 -16.35 21.65 -9.64
CA GLY A 102 -15.02 22.02 -10.11
C GLY A 102 -13.91 21.44 -9.23
N TYR A 103 -14.10 21.40 -7.91
CA TYR A 103 -13.13 20.82 -7.00
C TYR A 103 -12.99 19.31 -7.20
N VAL A 104 -14.09 18.57 -7.35
CA VAL A 104 -14.04 17.13 -7.64
C VAL A 104 -13.39 16.86 -9.00
N THR A 105 -13.74 17.62 -10.04
CA THR A 105 -13.08 17.52 -11.36
C THR A 105 -11.59 17.86 -11.27
N PHE A 106 -11.20 18.86 -10.48
CA PHE A 106 -9.79 19.17 -10.21
C PHE A 106 -9.07 17.99 -9.58
N GLN A 107 -9.66 17.36 -8.57
CA GLN A 107 -9.06 16.21 -7.90
C GLN A 107 -8.84 15.04 -8.86
N ARG A 108 -9.82 14.78 -9.74
CA ARG A 108 -9.76 13.67 -10.69
C ARG A 108 -8.82 13.90 -11.86
N HIS A 109 -8.71 15.13 -12.35
CA HIS A 109 -7.83 15.48 -13.48
C HIS A 109 -6.53 16.14 -13.05
N TYR A 110 -6.15 16.07 -11.77
CA TYR A 110 -4.90 16.65 -11.31
C TYR A 110 -3.69 16.02 -12.02
N PRO A 111 -2.71 16.81 -12.51
CA PRO A 111 -2.58 18.26 -12.42
C PRO A 111 -3.07 19.01 -13.68
N GLN A 112 -4.37 19.30 -13.80
CA GLN A 112 -4.93 20.07 -14.92
C GLN A 112 -5.05 21.57 -14.61
N PRO A 113 -4.13 22.44 -15.08
CA PRO A 113 -4.09 23.86 -14.72
C PRO A 113 -5.32 24.66 -15.13
N LEU A 114 -5.99 24.30 -16.24
CA LEU A 114 -7.18 25.03 -16.71
C LEU A 114 -8.37 24.83 -15.75
N VAL A 115 -8.55 23.61 -15.25
CA VAL A 115 -9.57 23.30 -14.24
C VAL A 115 -9.23 23.99 -12.92
N ALA A 116 -7.97 23.93 -12.48
CA ALA A 116 -7.51 24.62 -11.27
C ALA A 116 -7.78 26.13 -11.32
N ALA A 117 -7.45 26.78 -12.45
CA ALA A 117 -7.68 28.21 -12.64
C ALA A 117 -9.19 28.57 -12.65
N ALA A 118 -10.03 27.71 -13.25
CA ALA A 118 -11.47 27.90 -13.24
C ALA A 118 -12.06 27.80 -11.83
N VAL A 119 -11.62 26.82 -11.03
CA VAL A 119 -12.02 26.67 -9.61
C VAL A 119 -11.58 27.88 -8.79
N ASP A 120 -10.32 28.30 -8.92
CA ASP A 120 -9.79 29.51 -8.27
C ASP A 120 -10.65 30.75 -8.63
N SER A 121 -11.06 30.86 -9.91
CA SER A 121 -11.89 31.98 -10.37
C SER A 121 -13.32 31.96 -9.83
N VAL A 122 -13.97 30.80 -9.82
CA VAL A 122 -15.31 30.63 -9.22
C VAL A 122 -15.26 30.99 -7.74
N TRP A 123 -14.25 30.52 -7.01
CA TRP A 123 -14.04 30.87 -5.61
C TRP A 123 -13.90 32.38 -5.38
N GLN A 124 -13.05 33.05 -6.17
CA GLN A 124 -12.87 34.51 -6.06
C GLN A 124 -14.19 35.27 -6.26
N ILE A 125 -15.02 34.85 -7.21
CA ILE A 125 -16.34 35.47 -7.42
C ILE A 125 -17.26 35.24 -6.21
N LEU A 126 -17.26 34.04 -5.62
CA LEU A 126 -18.05 33.76 -4.41
C LEU A 126 -17.60 34.63 -3.23
N GLN A 127 -16.29 34.84 -3.07
CA GLN A 127 -15.75 35.75 -2.06
C GLN A 127 -16.19 37.21 -2.28
N ILE A 128 -16.14 37.70 -3.52
CA ILE A 128 -16.61 39.05 -3.88
C ILE A 128 -18.11 39.20 -3.57
N ARG A 129 -18.90 38.16 -3.81
CA ARG A 129 -20.34 38.11 -3.50
C ARG A 129 -20.65 37.93 -2.00
N GLY A 130 -19.64 37.83 -1.14
CA GLY A 130 -19.81 37.66 0.31
C GLY A 130 -20.26 36.26 0.73
N ILE A 131 -20.25 35.28 -0.18
CA ILE A 131 -20.66 33.89 0.10
C ILE A 131 -19.44 33.17 0.70
N ARG A 132 -19.31 33.21 2.03
CA ARG A 132 -18.15 32.69 2.79
C ARG A 132 -18.43 31.36 3.50
N HIS A 133 -19.01 30.38 2.81
CA HIS A 133 -19.53 29.18 3.47
C HIS A 133 -18.86 27.86 3.08
N ASP A 134 -17.64 27.88 2.54
CA ASP A 134 -16.85 26.66 2.42
C ASP A 134 -15.44 26.82 3.01
N PRO A 135 -15.26 26.69 4.35
CA PRO A 135 -13.96 26.84 5.00
C PRO A 135 -12.93 25.81 4.49
N VAL A 136 -13.40 24.70 3.92
CA VAL A 136 -12.59 23.61 3.37
C VAL A 136 -11.68 24.10 2.24
N LEU A 137 -12.22 24.85 1.27
CA LEU A 137 -11.43 25.24 0.10
C LEU A 137 -10.54 26.46 0.34
N GLN A 138 -10.92 27.35 1.26
CA GLN A 138 -10.15 28.56 1.57
C GLN A 138 -8.68 28.27 1.88
N ASP A 139 -8.44 27.14 2.55
CA ASP A 139 -7.12 26.72 2.98
C ASP A 139 -6.30 26.08 1.86
N LEU A 140 -6.93 25.38 0.93
CA LEU A 140 -6.21 24.72 -0.15
C LEU A 140 -5.81 25.70 -1.28
N LEU A 141 -6.49 26.83 -1.36
CA LEU A 141 -6.28 27.81 -2.42
C LEU A 141 -4.95 28.59 -2.32
N PRO A 142 -4.45 29.14 -3.44
CA PRO A 142 -4.90 28.87 -4.81
C PRO A 142 -4.47 27.48 -5.28
N LEU A 143 -5.34 26.79 -6.04
CA LEU A 143 -5.08 25.45 -6.59
C LEU A 143 -4.08 25.49 -7.76
N THR A 144 -3.95 26.64 -8.43
CA THR A 144 -2.95 26.87 -9.48
C THR A 144 -1.52 26.96 -8.95
N SER A 145 -1.31 26.98 -7.63
CA SER A 145 0.02 27.09 -7.04
C SER A 145 0.89 25.87 -7.34
N ARG A 146 2.11 26.11 -7.88
CA ARG A 146 3.14 25.06 -8.01
C ARG A 146 3.55 24.44 -6.67
N SER A 147 3.33 25.16 -5.57
CA SER A 147 3.63 24.67 -4.22
C SER A 147 2.41 24.06 -3.53
N LEU A 148 1.28 23.86 -4.22
CA LEU A 148 0.03 23.36 -3.64
C LEU A 148 0.26 22.13 -2.76
N ILE A 149 0.81 21.06 -3.32
CA ILE A 149 1.05 19.81 -2.56
C ILE A 149 1.91 20.07 -1.33
N ASN A 150 3.06 20.76 -1.49
CA ASN A 150 3.97 21.02 -0.37
C ASN A 150 3.34 21.91 0.72
N ARG A 151 2.51 22.90 0.35
CA ARG A 151 1.76 23.70 1.32
C ARG A 151 0.71 22.87 2.04
N THR A 152 -0.02 22.02 1.32
CA THR A 152 -1.03 21.14 1.90
C THR A 152 -0.39 20.12 2.84
N CYS A 153 0.74 19.52 2.46
CA CYS A 153 1.52 18.64 3.35
C CYS A 153 1.89 19.33 4.67
N ARG A 154 2.37 20.59 4.62
CA ARG A 154 2.68 21.34 5.84
C ARG A 154 1.44 21.55 6.71
N ARG A 155 0.30 21.90 6.09
CA ARG A 155 -0.96 22.07 6.82
C ARG A 155 -1.42 20.79 7.54
N VAL A 156 -1.26 19.62 6.90
CA VAL A 156 -1.56 18.33 7.54
C VAL A 156 -0.75 18.18 8.82
N LEU A 157 0.55 18.48 8.77
CA LEU A 157 1.46 18.38 9.91
C LEU A 157 1.17 19.44 10.99
N ASP A 158 0.74 20.65 10.60
CA ASP A 158 0.47 21.75 11.52
C ASP A 158 -0.85 21.58 12.28
N GLN A 159 -1.86 20.96 11.68
CA GLN A 159 -3.22 20.88 12.25
C GLN A 159 -3.41 19.83 13.34
N ARG A 160 -2.40 18.99 13.60
CA ARG A 160 -2.46 17.88 14.60
C ARG A 160 -3.67 16.94 14.40
N LEU A 161 -4.23 16.88 13.19
CA LEU A 161 -5.23 15.90 12.80
C LEU A 161 -4.52 14.65 12.28
N SER A 162 -5.17 13.49 12.42
CA SER A 162 -4.73 12.32 11.64
C SER A 162 -4.87 12.59 10.15
N LEU A 163 -4.10 11.89 9.31
CA LEU A 163 -4.18 12.07 7.86
C LEU A 163 -5.60 11.78 7.34
N SER A 164 -6.23 10.72 7.82
CA SER A 164 -7.61 10.36 7.46
C SER A 164 -8.62 11.45 7.83
N GLU A 165 -8.51 12.04 9.02
CA GLU A 165 -9.37 13.17 9.43
C GLU A 165 -9.14 14.39 8.56
N PHE A 166 -7.89 14.69 8.22
CA PHE A 166 -7.57 15.80 7.32
C PHE A 166 -8.21 15.60 5.95
N LEU A 167 -8.04 14.43 5.33
CA LEU A 167 -8.62 14.14 4.01
C LEU A 167 -10.16 14.26 4.04
N ASN A 168 -10.80 13.72 5.09
CA ASN A 168 -12.25 13.81 5.25
C ASN A 168 -12.73 15.26 5.46
N TYR A 169 -12.05 16.02 6.30
CA TYR A 169 -12.37 17.43 6.56
C TYR A 169 -12.25 18.26 5.28
N TYR A 170 -11.23 17.99 4.46
CA TYR A 170 -10.98 18.71 3.22
C TYR A 170 -11.69 18.13 1.99
N HIS A 171 -12.52 17.09 2.14
CA HIS A 171 -13.14 16.34 1.04
C HIS A 171 -12.14 15.91 -0.04
N ILE A 172 -10.94 15.50 0.38
CA ILE A 172 -9.90 14.98 -0.50
C ILE A 172 -10.09 13.47 -0.63
N ASP A 173 -10.37 12.98 -1.83
CA ASP A 173 -10.47 11.55 -2.09
C ASP A 173 -9.06 10.97 -2.38
N PRO A 174 -8.54 10.07 -1.51
CA PRO A 174 -7.22 9.46 -1.72
C PRO A 174 -7.16 8.57 -2.96
N LYS A 175 -8.30 8.15 -3.52
CA LYS A 175 -8.39 7.35 -4.75
C LYS A 175 -8.29 8.19 -6.02
N LEU A 176 -8.40 9.51 -5.90
CA LEU A 176 -8.24 10.43 -7.04
C LEU A 176 -6.80 10.92 -7.14
N PRO A 177 -6.31 11.26 -8.35
CA PRO A 177 -4.91 11.65 -8.57
C PRO A 177 -4.37 12.75 -7.65
N PHE A 178 -5.19 13.75 -7.30
CA PHE A 178 -4.76 14.78 -6.33
C PHE A 178 -4.50 14.19 -4.94
N GLY A 179 -5.45 13.42 -4.41
CA GLY A 179 -5.33 12.82 -3.08
C GLY A 179 -4.20 11.79 -3.02
N ALA A 180 -4.05 10.97 -4.05
CA ALA A 180 -2.95 10.02 -4.16
C ALA A 180 -1.59 10.72 -4.22
N THR A 181 -1.45 11.78 -5.02
CA THR A 181 -0.22 12.59 -5.09
C THR A 181 0.10 13.21 -3.74
N LEU A 182 -0.92 13.73 -3.03
CA LEU A 182 -0.75 14.31 -1.70
C LEU A 182 -0.29 13.27 -0.68
N CYS A 183 -0.92 12.09 -0.65
CA CYS A 183 -0.55 10.99 0.25
C CYS A 183 0.85 10.47 -0.05
N ALA A 184 1.19 10.24 -1.31
CA ALA A 184 2.53 9.83 -1.72
C ALA A 184 3.59 10.87 -1.28
N GLN A 185 3.34 12.16 -1.51
CA GLN A 185 4.25 13.22 -1.07
C GLN A 185 4.37 13.30 0.46
N LEU A 186 3.29 13.03 1.20
CA LEU A 186 3.34 12.90 2.65
C LEU A 186 4.23 11.72 3.04
N PHE A 187 3.97 10.50 2.59
CA PHE A 187 4.78 9.34 2.95
C PHE A 187 6.25 9.48 2.53
N ARG A 188 6.53 10.21 1.44
CA ARG A 188 7.88 10.54 0.99
C ARG A 188 8.63 11.48 1.92
N ASN A 189 7.94 12.45 2.51
CA ASN A 189 8.57 13.52 3.30
C ASN A 189 8.42 13.33 4.81
N SER A 190 7.54 12.45 5.26
CA SER A 190 7.02 12.50 6.63
C SER A 190 7.88 11.76 7.65
N ASN A 191 7.66 12.20 8.89
CA ASN A 191 8.11 11.52 10.10
C ASN A 191 7.20 10.32 10.42
N LYS A 192 7.65 9.51 11.37
CA LYS A 192 6.93 8.35 11.93
C LYS A 192 5.43 8.56 12.24
N GLU A 193 5.00 9.80 12.51
CA GLU A 193 3.62 10.14 12.90
C GLU A 193 2.61 9.83 11.80
N VAL A 194 2.96 10.05 10.53
CA VAL A 194 2.07 9.81 9.39
C VAL A 194 1.80 8.32 9.17
N TYR A 195 2.62 7.44 9.72
CA TYR A 195 2.39 5.99 9.64
C TYR A 195 1.35 5.49 10.67
N THR A 196 0.95 6.33 11.62
CA THR A 196 -0.08 5.98 12.60
C THR A 196 -1.45 6.08 11.91
N ASP A 197 -2.23 5.00 11.95
CA ASP A 197 -3.60 4.91 11.42
C ASP A 197 -3.78 5.27 9.92
N SER A 198 -2.70 5.17 9.13
CA SER A 198 -2.72 5.56 7.71
C SER A 198 -2.30 4.41 6.76
N ALA A 199 -2.39 3.17 7.23
CA ALA A 199 -1.94 1.99 6.49
C ALA A 199 -2.69 1.81 5.16
N LEU A 200 -4.02 1.99 5.16
CA LEU A 200 -4.83 1.92 3.94
C LEU A 200 -4.50 3.04 2.95
N LEU A 201 -4.15 4.24 3.43
CA LEU A 201 -3.75 5.35 2.57
C LEU A 201 -2.39 5.12 1.94
N PHE A 202 -1.48 4.46 2.67
CA PHE A 202 -0.19 4.04 2.13
C PHE A 202 -0.34 2.96 1.06
N GLU A 203 -1.19 1.97 1.32
CA GLU A 203 -1.53 0.93 0.34
C GLU A 203 -2.07 1.54 -0.96
N GLU A 204 -3.04 2.45 -0.84
CA GLU A 204 -3.62 3.15 -1.99
C GLU A 204 -2.57 3.98 -2.75
N SER A 205 -1.69 4.67 -2.02
CA SER A 205 -0.57 5.42 -2.60
C SER A 205 0.40 4.51 -3.36
N LEU A 206 0.69 3.32 -2.83
CA LEU A 206 1.53 2.33 -3.50
C LEU A 206 0.88 1.79 -4.78
N LEU A 207 -0.42 1.50 -4.75
CA LEU A 207 -1.17 0.96 -5.89
C LEU A 207 -1.22 1.93 -7.07
N GLN A 208 -1.32 3.23 -6.80
CA GLN A 208 -1.39 4.26 -7.84
C GLN A 208 -0.02 4.78 -8.31
N ALA A 209 1.04 4.53 -7.54
CA ALA A 209 2.38 5.00 -7.87
C ALA A 209 3.04 4.18 -8.99
N GLU A 210 3.78 4.86 -9.87
CA GLU A 210 4.68 4.19 -10.81
C GLU A 210 5.83 3.49 -10.07
N PRO A 211 6.48 2.45 -10.67
CA PRO A 211 7.50 1.65 -10.00
C PRO A 211 8.65 2.46 -9.36
N LYS A 212 9.05 3.57 -9.99
CA LYS A 212 10.09 4.46 -9.44
C LYS A 212 9.63 5.16 -8.17
N GLU A 213 8.39 5.63 -8.13
CA GLU A 213 7.85 6.31 -6.94
C GLU A 213 7.50 5.28 -5.85
N GLN A 214 6.99 4.09 -6.22
CA GLN A 214 6.86 2.96 -5.28
C GLN A 214 8.19 2.69 -4.57
N ALA A 215 9.29 2.60 -5.33
CA ALA A 215 10.61 2.39 -4.73
C ALA A 215 11.02 3.53 -3.77
N VAL A 216 10.69 4.79 -4.08
CA VAL A 216 10.93 5.93 -3.18
C VAL A 216 10.14 5.77 -1.89
N LEU A 217 8.84 5.45 -1.97
CA LEU A 217 7.96 5.26 -0.82
C LEU A 217 8.45 4.11 0.08
N LEU A 218 8.80 2.97 -0.53
CA LEU A 218 9.32 1.81 0.18
C LEU A 218 10.65 2.09 0.88
N ASN A 219 11.62 2.70 0.18
CA ASN A 219 12.88 3.10 0.80
C ASN A 219 12.65 4.02 1.99
N ARG A 220 11.67 4.92 1.90
CA ARG A 220 11.41 5.90 2.96
C ARG A 220 10.72 5.31 4.18
N PHE A 221 9.80 4.39 3.97
CA PHE A 221 9.21 3.58 5.03
C PHE A 221 10.27 2.70 5.71
N LEU A 222 11.07 1.95 4.93
CA LEU A 222 12.10 1.05 5.45
C LEU A 222 13.26 1.77 6.14
N GLN A 223 13.37 3.10 6.03
CA GLN A 223 14.30 3.93 6.79
C GLN A 223 13.79 4.33 8.17
N GLN A 224 12.52 4.13 8.48
CA GLN A 224 11.94 4.53 9.75
C GLN A 224 12.33 3.53 10.85
N GLU A 225 13.43 3.78 11.56
CA GLU A 225 13.95 2.88 12.62
C GLU A 225 13.16 3.00 13.95
N LYS A 226 12.34 4.04 14.11
CA LYS A 226 11.62 4.36 15.36
C LYS A 226 10.10 4.12 15.30
N LEU A 227 9.63 3.33 14.34
CA LEU A 227 8.23 2.89 14.30
C LEU A 227 7.97 1.86 15.40
N ALA A 228 6.74 1.83 15.92
CA ALA A 228 6.29 0.74 16.75
C ALA A 228 6.33 -0.57 15.95
N PRO A 229 6.76 -1.71 16.55
CA PRO A 229 6.86 -2.99 15.84
C PRO A 229 5.57 -3.39 15.13
N GLU A 230 4.42 -3.18 15.75
CA GLU A 230 3.10 -3.55 15.21
C GLU A 230 2.77 -2.75 13.94
N VAL A 231 3.11 -1.45 13.93
CA VAL A 231 2.92 -0.58 12.77
C VAL A 231 3.89 -0.98 11.66
N PHE A 232 5.15 -1.27 12.00
CA PHE A 232 6.12 -1.74 11.00
C PHE A 232 5.67 -3.05 10.36
N ASP A 233 5.20 -4.01 11.16
CA ASP A 233 4.72 -5.31 10.69
C ASP A 233 3.50 -5.18 9.79
N GLN A 234 2.52 -4.34 10.16
CA GLN A 234 1.33 -4.08 9.35
C GLN A 234 1.70 -3.55 7.96
N TYR A 235 2.62 -2.58 7.89
CA TYR A 235 3.05 -2.00 6.61
C TYR A 235 3.88 -2.97 5.80
N CYS A 236 4.78 -3.73 6.42
CA CYS A 236 5.53 -4.77 5.72
C CYS A 236 4.61 -5.86 5.14
N GLN A 237 3.53 -6.23 5.84
CA GLN A 237 2.51 -7.15 5.33
C GLN A 237 1.83 -6.57 4.07
N ILE A 238 1.40 -5.31 4.11
CA ILE A 238 0.84 -4.62 2.93
C ILE A 238 1.83 -4.65 1.76
N ILE A 239 3.11 -4.34 2.02
CA ILE A 239 4.15 -4.36 1.00
C ILE A 239 4.31 -5.76 0.42
N TYR A 240 4.34 -6.80 1.25
CA TYR A 240 4.44 -8.18 0.79
C TYR A 240 3.24 -8.58 -0.07
N ASP A 241 2.02 -8.24 0.37
CA ASP A 241 0.79 -8.60 -0.33
C ASP A 241 0.66 -7.89 -1.69
N ARG A 242 1.22 -6.67 -1.83
CA ARG A 242 1.14 -5.86 -3.06
C ARG A 242 2.34 -5.99 -3.98
N CYS A 243 3.54 -6.12 -3.41
CA CYS A 243 4.81 -6.06 -4.14
C CYS A 243 5.59 -7.38 -4.10
N GLY A 244 5.15 -8.38 -3.35
CA GLY A 244 5.84 -9.66 -3.18
C GLY A 244 7.12 -9.56 -2.35
N GLY A 245 7.90 -10.65 -2.36
CA GLY A 245 9.21 -10.71 -1.72
C GLY A 245 10.36 -10.24 -2.63
N PRO A 246 11.53 -9.89 -2.05
CA PRO A 246 12.72 -9.41 -2.77
C PRO A 246 13.47 -10.54 -3.49
N GLU A 247 12.81 -11.20 -4.44
CA GLU A 247 13.38 -12.25 -5.26
C GLU A 247 14.30 -11.69 -6.36
N THR A 248 15.21 -12.52 -6.87
CA THR A 248 16.10 -12.14 -7.96
C THR A 248 15.31 -11.85 -9.23
N GLY A 249 15.54 -10.69 -9.85
CA GLY A 249 14.90 -10.28 -11.12
C GLY A 249 13.57 -9.54 -10.96
N GLN A 250 13.17 -9.15 -9.74
CA GLN A 250 12.01 -8.28 -9.54
C GLN A 250 12.42 -6.79 -9.68
N PRO A 251 11.92 -6.06 -10.70
CA PRO A 251 12.41 -4.71 -11.03
C PRO A 251 12.25 -3.69 -9.90
N LEU A 252 11.18 -3.80 -9.11
CA LEU A 252 10.93 -2.89 -7.98
C LEU A 252 12.02 -3.02 -6.91
N TRP A 253 12.36 -4.25 -6.53
CA TRP A 253 13.34 -4.55 -5.48
C TRP A 253 14.78 -4.23 -5.89
N GLU A 254 15.06 -4.13 -7.18
CA GLU A 254 16.34 -3.63 -7.71
C GLU A 254 16.52 -2.12 -7.53
N LEU A 255 15.41 -1.37 -7.43
CA LEU A 255 15.42 0.07 -7.14
C LEU A 255 15.49 0.38 -5.64
N ILE A 256 15.32 -0.63 -4.78
CA ILE A 256 15.43 -0.49 -3.32
C ILE A 256 16.89 -0.54 -2.91
N ARG A 257 17.28 0.35 -2.01
CA ARG A 257 18.64 0.41 -1.48
C ARG A 257 18.99 -0.87 -0.72
N PRO A 258 20.24 -1.38 -0.80
CA PRO A 258 20.60 -2.67 -0.20
C PRO A 258 20.33 -2.79 1.31
N LYS A 259 20.53 -1.71 2.09
CA LYS A 259 20.28 -1.71 3.54
C LYS A 259 18.78 -1.90 3.83
N GLU A 260 17.93 -1.15 3.15
CA GLU A 260 16.48 -1.17 3.28
C GLU A 260 15.90 -2.50 2.80
N ARG A 261 16.41 -3.03 1.67
CA ARG A 261 16.07 -4.36 1.18
C ARG A 261 16.41 -5.43 2.21
N SER A 262 17.62 -5.42 2.77
CA SER A 262 18.05 -6.37 3.81
C SER A 262 17.18 -6.28 5.08
N ARG A 263 16.71 -5.09 5.45
CA ARG A 263 15.76 -4.91 6.55
C ARG A 263 14.43 -5.60 6.26
N PHE A 264 13.89 -5.46 5.06
CA PHE A 264 12.66 -6.15 4.65
C PHE A 264 12.85 -7.67 4.53
N GLU A 265 14.00 -8.13 4.00
CA GLU A 265 14.35 -9.55 3.96
C GLU A 265 14.39 -10.18 5.36
N THR A 266 14.97 -9.47 6.33
CA THR A 266 15.00 -9.90 7.74
C THR A 266 13.58 -10.02 8.29
N TRP A 267 12.74 -9.01 8.04
CA TRP A 267 11.33 -9.06 8.45
C TRP A 267 10.59 -10.25 7.80
N LEU A 268 10.79 -10.48 6.50
CA LEU A 268 10.14 -11.58 5.78
C LEU A 268 10.55 -12.94 6.33
N GLN A 269 11.82 -13.12 6.72
CA GLN A 269 12.30 -14.33 7.38
C GLN A 269 11.61 -14.53 8.73
N ASP A 270 11.57 -13.49 9.56
CA ASP A 270 10.93 -13.53 10.88
C ASP A 270 9.43 -13.83 10.75
N ALA A 271 8.75 -13.19 9.79
CA ALA A 271 7.33 -13.40 9.50
C ALA A 271 7.05 -14.81 8.97
N THR A 272 7.91 -15.36 8.12
CA THR A 272 7.79 -16.73 7.60
C THR A 272 7.87 -17.75 8.73
N ILE A 273 8.88 -17.61 9.61
CA ILE A 273 9.04 -18.49 10.79
C ILE A 273 7.83 -18.32 11.73
N GLY A 274 7.44 -17.08 12.04
CA GLY A 274 6.30 -16.79 12.91
C GLY A 274 4.98 -17.36 12.39
N SER A 275 4.73 -17.24 11.08
CA SER A 275 3.53 -17.78 10.43
C SER A 275 3.50 -19.31 10.51
N HIS A 276 4.61 -19.98 10.19
CA HIS A 276 4.72 -21.44 10.28
C HIS A 276 4.46 -21.96 11.70
N PHE A 277 4.85 -21.21 12.72
CA PHE A 277 4.67 -21.60 14.12
C PHE A 277 3.51 -20.87 14.82
N ARG A 278 2.50 -20.40 14.07
CA ARG A 278 1.36 -19.64 14.63
C ARG A 278 0.66 -20.36 15.79
N SER A 279 0.53 -21.68 15.73
CA SER A 279 -0.08 -22.49 16.78
C SER A 279 0.82 -22.69 18.01
N ASN A 280 2.14 -22.53 17.87
CA ASN A 280 3.14 -22.76 18.92
C ASN A 280 4.19 -21.64 18.94
N PRO A 281 3.86 -20.45 19.48
CA PRO A 281 4.75 -19.27 19.43
C PRO A 281 6.12 -19.48 20.10
N GLU A 282 6.23 -20.39 21.07
CA GLU A 282 7.52 -20.71 21.70
C GLU A 282 8.52 -21.32 20.71
N TYR A 283 8.05 -22.05 19.69
CA TYR A 283 8.91 -22.65 18.67
C TYR A 283 9.43 -21.58 17.70
N ALA A 284 8.59 -20.59 17.35
CA ALA A 284 9.08 -19.40 16.65
C ALA A 284 10.17 -18.70 17.46
N ARG A 285 9.93 -18.42 18.75
CA ARG A 285 10.93 -17.77 19.63
C ARG A 285 12.25 -18.55 19.72
N PHE A 286 12.18 -19.88 19.74
CA PHE A 286 13.36 -20.74 19.72
C PHE A 286 14.23 -20.46 18.49
N PHE A 287 13.66 -20.45 17.29
CA PHE A 287 14.41 -20.18 16.05
C PHE A 287 14.83 -18.72 15.92
N LEU A 288 13.94 -17.78 16.27
CA LEU A 288 14.21 -16.34 16.18
C LEU A 288 15.30 -15.86 17.15
N ARG A 289 15.64 -16.64 18.19
CA ARG A 289 16.86 -16.42 18.98
C ARG A 289 18.13 -16.40 18.13
N PHE A 290 18.13 -17.13 17.01
CA PHE A 290 19.24 -17.23 16.07
C PHE A 290 19.08 -16.35 14.84
N ARG A 291 18.14 -15.38 14.82
CA ARG A 291 17.79 -14.57 13.64
C ARG A 291 18.99 -13.98 12.90
N ASN A 292 20.01 -13.51 13.63
CA ASN A 292 21.19 -12.87 13.04
C ASN A 292 22.09 -13.86 12.24
N TYR A 293 21.86 -15.16 12.37
CA TYR A 293 22.57 -16.21 11.66
C TYR A 293 21.74 -16.88 10.56
N ILE A 294 20.44 -16.58 10.47
CA ILE A 294 19.56 -17.13 9.45
C ILE A 294 19.87 -16.44 8.13
N GLN A 295 20.16 -17.21 7.09
CA GLN A 295 20.40 -16.70 5.74
C GLN A 295 19.10 -16.59 4.93
N SER A 296 18.17 -17.52 5.16
CA SER A 296 16.83 -17.51 4.55
C SER A 296 15.91 -18.47 5.29
N ALA A 297 14.60 -18.21 5.22
CA ALA A 297 13.55 -19.10 5.65
C ALA A 297 12.51 -19.21 4.53
N SER A 298 12.08 -20.42 4.18
CA SER A 298 11.06 -20.63 3.16
C SER A 298 10.22 -21.87 3.43
N GLU A 299 8.94 -21.80 3.08
CA GLU A 299 8.05 -22.96 3.08
C GLU A 299 8.32 -23.80 1.82
N GLN A 300 8.73 -25.06 1.98
CA GLN A 300 8.88 -25.98 0.84
C GLN A 300 7.54 -26.51 0.35
N ASN A 301 6.58 -26.62 1.26
CA ASN A 301 5.19 -26.98 1.03
C ASN A 301 4.36 -26.47 2.23
N ARG A 302 3.03 -26.66 2.18
CA ARG A 302 2.11 -26.22 3.26
C ARG A 302 2.44 -26.77 4.65
N ASP A 303 3.20 -27.86 4.73
CA ASP A 303 3.49 -28.55 5.98
C ASP A 303 4.93 -28.36 6.45
N THR A 304 5.85 -27.79 5.64
CA THR A 304 7.30 -27.93 5.86
C THR A 304 8.04 -26.60 5.68
N LEU A 305 8.69 -26.16 6.76
CA LEU A 305 9.58 -25.00 6.79
C LEU A 305 11.03 -25.44 6.63
N LEU A 306 11.79 -24.73 5.79
CA LEU A 306 13.24 -24.83 5.66
C LEU A 306 13.88 -23.53 6.15
N ILE A 307 14.77 -23.63 7.13
CA ILE A 307 15.60 -22.54 7.63
C ILE A 307 17.05 -22.81 7.24
N ARG A 308 17.68 -21.89 6.52
CA ARG A 308 19.07 -22.01 6.06
C ARG A 308 20.01 -21.17 6.93
N PHE A 309 21.11 -21.79 7.34
CA PHE A 309 22.24 -21.19 8.03
C PHE A 309 23.50 -21.35 7.17
N PRO A 310 24.60 -20.61 7.44
CA PRO A 310 25.79 -20.65 6.59
C PRO A 310 26.42 -22.03 6.37
N LYS A 311 26.28 -22.95 7.34
CA LYS A 311 26.92 -24.27 7.32
C LYS A 311 25.95 -25.43 7.44
N PHE A 312 24.67 -25.17 7.63
CA PHE A 312 23.66 -26.20 7.88
C PHE A 312 22.27 -25.70 7.55
N THR A 313 21.31 -26.62 7.56
CA THR A 313 19.89 -26.32 7.40
C THR A 313 19.10 -26.95 8.54
N VAL A 314 17.97 -26.35 8.88
CA VAL A 314 16.97 -26.93 9.77
C VAL A 314 15.66 -27.03 9.04
N THR A 315 15.02 -28.19 9.09
CA THR A 315 13.69 -28.41 8.52
C THR A 315 12.70 -28.79 9.61
N HIS A 316 11.53 -28.20 9.60
CA HIS A 316 10.46 -28.50 10.54
C HIS A 316 9.18 -28.85 9.76
N SER A 317 8.38 -29.78 10.27
CA SER A 317 7.10 -30.10 9.65
C SER A 317 5.94 -30.15 10.65
N HIS A 318 4.79 -29.62 10.24
CA HIS A 318 3.54 -29.69 11.01
C HIS A 318 3.10 -31.11 11.35
N ARG A 319 3.57 -32.12 10.61
CA ARG A 319 3.28 -33.54 10.88
C ARG A 319 3.99 -34.05 12.14
N TRP A 320 5.10 -33.43 12.51
CA TRP A 320 5.90 -33.76 13.69
C TRP A 320 6.22 -32.49 14.48
N PRO A 321 5.20 -31.88 15.12
CA PRO A 321 5.26 -30.52 15.62
C PRO A 321 6.35 -30.30 16.69
N ASP A 322 6.71 -31.34 17.43
CA ASP A 322 7.66 -31.25 18.55
C ASP A 322 9.11 -31.53 18.12
N THR A 323 9.36 -31.68 16.82
CA THR A 323 10.69 -32.04 16.31
C THR A 323 11.07 -31.25 15.05
N ALA A 324 12.36 -30.96 14.91
CA ALA A 324 12.95 -30.42 13.71
C ALA A 324 14.21 -31.20 13.34
N MET A 325 14.58 -31.22 12.06
CA MET A 325 15.74 -31.95 11.57
C MET A 325 16.85 -30.97 11.18
N TYR A 326 17.97 -31.02 11.90
CA TYR A 326 19.22 -30.38 11.50
C TYR A 326 19.94 -31.24 10.47
N ARG A 327 20.54 -30.59 9.48
CA ARG A 327 21.39 -31.23 8.46
C ARG A 327 22.60 -30.35 8.15
N SER A 328 23.81 -30.90 8.35
CA SER A 328 25.05 -30.23 7.95
C SER A 328 25.13 -30.07 6.42
N LEU A 329 25.68 -28.94 5.98
CA LEU A 329 26.09 -28.71 4.58
C LEU A 329 27.59 -28.99 4.36
N VAL A 330 28.35 -29.14 5.45
CA VAL A 330 29.78 -29.48 5.40
C VAL A 330 29.93 -30.98 5.59
N LEU A 331 30.52 -31.65 4.61
CA LEU A 331 30.94 -33.05 4.71
C LEU A 331 32.18 -33.12 5.60
N GLU A 332 32.06 -33.70 6.80
CA GLU A 332 33.22 -33.98 7.65
C GLU A 332 33.87 -35.30 7.20
N PRO A 333 35.22 -35.40 7.16
CA PRO A 333 35.92 -36.60 6.72
C PRO A 333 35.66 -37.84 7.60
N ASP A 334 35.19 -37.63 8.84
CA ASP A 334 34.87 -38.68 9.81
C ASP A 334 33.37 -39.02 9.88
N ASP A 335 32.56 -38.68 8.86
CA ASP A 335 31.16 -39.14 8.70
C ASP A 335 31.07 -40.65 8.37
N VAL A 336 31.92 -41.46 9.02
CA VAL A 336 31.94 -42.91 8.92
C VAL A 336 30.77 -43.46 9.74
N GLY A 337 29.64 -43.70 9.07
CA GLY A 337 28.50 -44.42 9.65
C GLY A 337 27.13 -43.99 9.14
N TYR A 338 27.03 -42.91 8.35
CA TYR A 338 25.77 -42.53 7.73
C TYR A 338 25.93 -42.54 6.21
N PRO A 339 24.94 -43.10 5.48
CA PRO A 339 25.01 -43.15 4.03
C PRO A 339 25.19 -41.72 3.50
N LYS A 340 26.11 -41.58 2.54
CA LYS A 340 26.26 -40.35 1.76
C LYS A 340 24.86 -39.85 1.35
N PRO A 341 24.60 -38.54 1.34
CA PRO A 341 23.34 -38.02 0.83
C PRO A 341 23.16 -38.57 -0.57
N ASP A 342 22.22 -39.50 -0.71
CA ASP A 342 21.93 -40.11 -2.00
C ASP A 342 21.36 -38.97 -2.87
N PRO A 343 21.87 -38.70 -4.07
CA PRO A 343 21.20 -37.80 -5.00
C PRO A 343 19.75 -38.28 -5.30
N ALA A 344 19.42 -39.53 -4.93
CA ALA A 344 18.11 -40.13 -4.92
C ALA A 344 17.23 -39.84 -3.67
N ASP A 345 17.67 -38.99 -2.72
CA ASP A 345 16.88 -38.55 -1.55
C ASP A 345 15.65 -37.69 -1.95
N ASN A 346 15.45 -37.52 -3.27
CA ASN A 346 14.16 -37.41 -3.98
C ASN A 346 13.31 -38.70 -3.86
N LEU A 347 13.33 -39.41 -2.72
CA LEU A 347 12.37 -40.46 -2.44
C LEU A 347 10.99 -39.81 -2.37
N LYS A 348 10.22 -39.97 -3.46
CA LYS A 348 8.83 -39.54 -3.61
C LYS A 348 8.04 -39.84 -2.32
N GLY A 349 7.78 -38.82 -1.51
CA GLY A 349 6.80 -38.85 -0.42
C GLY A 349 7.32 -38.73 1.02
N ILE A 350 8.63 -38.72 1.29
CA ILE A 350 9.15 -38.60 2.67
C ILE A 350 9.72 -37.20 2.92
N SER A 351 9.09 -36.46 3.83
CA SER A 351 9.51 -35.09 4.18
C SER A 351 10.96 -35.06 4.70
N PRO A 352 11.74 -34.01 4.38
CA PRO A 352 13.08 -33.80 4.96
C PRO A 352 13.10 -33.72 6.48
N ALA A 353 11.96 -33.36 7.09
CA ALA A 353 11.79 -33.27 8.54
C ALA A 353 11.35 -34.60 9.19
N ASP A 354 11.27 -35.71 8.45
CA ASP A 354 10.77 -36.98 8.97
C ASP A 354 11.71 -37.58 10.03
N PRO A 355 11.25 -37.77 11.28
CA PRO A 355 12.09 -38.29 12.36
C PRO A 355 12.47 -39.76 12.15
N ARG A 356 11.85 -40.47 11.21
CA ARG A 356 12.25 -41.84 10.84
C ARG A 356 13.55 -41.86 10.04
N ARG A 357 14.02 -40.72 9.51
CA ARG A 357 15.32 -40.61 8.87
C ARG A 357 16.42 -40.88 9.92
N PRO A 358 17.53 -41.58 9.56
CA PRO A 358 18.63 -41.83 10.49
C PRO A 358 19.21 -40.52 11.03
N HIS A 359 19.22 -40.36 12.35
CA HIS A 359 19.64 -39.14 13.01
C HIS A 359 20.36 -39.44 14.33
N ARG A 360 21.05 -38.43 14.87
CA ARG A 360 21.55 -38.42 16.25
C ARG A 360 20.68 -37.51 17.11
N LEU A 361 20.72 -37.71 18.42
CA LEU A 361 20.17 -36.74 19.38
C LEU A 361 21.19 -35.64 19.67
N PRO A 362 20.75 -34.43 20.08
CA PRO A 362 21.64 -33.29 20.33
C PRO A 362 22.71 -33.62 21.40
N GLU A 363 22.34 -34.35 22.45
CA GLU A 363 23.28 -34.78 23.49
C GLU A 363 24.43 -35.64 22.95
N VAL A 364 24.13 -36.55 22.04
CA VAL A 364 25.11 -37.46 21.45
C VAL A 364 26.05 -36.68 20.53
N ALA A 365 25.51 -35.81 19.69
CA ALA A 365 26.31 -34.95 18.81
C ALA A 365 27.22 -34.01 19.62
N LEU A 366 26.69 -33.40 20.68
CA LEU A 366 27.46 -32.55 21.60
C LEU A 366 28.59 -33.33 22.30
N ARG A 367 28.32 -34.55 22.80
CA ARG A 367 29.35 -35.40 23.44
C ARG A 367 30.49 -35.72 22.48
N LEU A 368 30.15 -36.07 21.24
CA LEU A 368 31.10 -36.37 20.17
C LEU A 368 31.79 -35.14 19.58
N ALA A 369 31.34 -33.93 19.93
CA ALA A 369 31.78 -32.67 19.33
C ALA A 369 31.65 -32.66 17.79
N ALA A 370 30.68 -33.40 17.25
CA ALA A 370 30.51 -33.58 15.82
C ALA A 370 29.34 -32.73 15.30
N THR A 371 29.57 -32.00 14.20
CA THR A 371 28.52 -31.22 13.53
C THR A 371 28.05 -31.84 12.22
N GLY A 372 28.73 -32.90 11.76
CA GLY A 372 28.37 -33.71 10.59
C GLY A 372 27.08 -34.52 10.76
N GLY A 373 26.45 -34.85 9.62
CA GLY A 373 25.25 -35.68 9.55
C GLY A 373 23.92 -34.98 9.88
N GLN A 374 22.93 -35.80 10.26
CA GLN A 374 21.57 -35.39 10.64
C GLN A 374 21.36 -35.46 12.16
N VAL A 375 20.75 -34.43 12.75
CA VAL A 375 20.46 -34.37 14.18
C VAL A 375 18.99 -34.01 14.37
N LEU A 376 18.27 -34.82 15.16
CA LEU A 376 16.89 -34.54 15.52
C LEU A 376 16.86 -33.52 16.68
N LEU A 377 16.41 -32.32 16.39
CA LEU A 377 16.16 -31.28 17.36
C LEU A 377 14.80 -31.53 18.00
N LEU A 378 14.78 -31.54 19.33
CA LEU A 378 13.57 -31.63 20.12
C LEU A 378 13.12 -30.22 20.50
N LEU A 379 11.89 -29.87 20.17
CA LEU A 379 11.32 -28.54 20.42
C LEU A 379 10.49 -28.47 21.70
N ASP A 380 10.18 -29.61 22.32
CA ASP A 380 9.49 -29.66 23.60
C ASP A 380 10.27 -28.91 24.72
N PRO A 381 9.61 -28.59 25.86
CA PRO A 381 10.25 -27.82 26.93
C PRO A 381 11.52 -28.44 27.53
N ALA A 382 11.67 -29.78 27.47
CA ALA A 382 12.84 -30.48 28.01
C ALA A 382 14.00 -30.51 27.00
N GLY A 383 13.70 -30.79 25.72
CA GLY A 383 14.65 -30.96 24.64
C GLY A 383 15.09 -29.66 23.95
N SER A 384 14.28 -28.60 24.01
CA SER A 384 14.60 -27.31 23.38
C SER A 384 15.88 -26.68 23.93
N LYS A 385 16.17 -26.84 25.23
CA LYS A 385 17.42 -26.34 25.83
C LYS A 385 18.65 -26.99 25.20
N GLN A 386 18.65 -28.31 25.05
CA GLN A 386 19.79 -29.03 24.47
C GLN A 386 19.92 -28.77 22.98
N SER A 387 18.79 -28.65 22.29
CA SER A 387 18.73 -28.31 20.88
C SER A 387 19.27 -26.89 20.62
N ALA A 388 18.98 -25.93 21.51
CA ALA A 388 19.58 -24.59 21.47
C ALA A 388 21.11 -24.64 21.65
N VAL A 389 21.59 -25.37 22.66
CA VAL A 389 23.05 -25.53 22.91
C VAL A 389 23.74 -26.16 21.70
N PHE A 390 23.12 -27.17 21.08
CA PHE A 390 23.66 -27.79 19.87
C PHE A 390 23.70 -26.82 18.68
N LEU A 391 22.64 -26.05 18.43
CA LEU A 391 22.64 -25.04 17.38
C LEU A 391 23.70 -23.95 17.61
N GLU A 392 23.89 -23.48 18.85
CA GLU A 392 24.99 -22.57 19.19
C GLU A 392 26.36 -23.17 18.89
N PHE A 393 26.56 -24.44 19.25
CA PHE A 393 27.78 -25.19 18.96
C PHE A 393 28.04 -25.30 17.44
N ALA A 394 27.01 -25.63 16.66
CA ALA A 394 27.08 -25.73 15.20
C ALA A 394 27.39 -24.36 14.54
N LEU A 395 26.75 -23.28 15.00
CA LEU A 395 27.01 -21.92 14.52
C LEU A 395 28.45 -21.46 14.76
N ARG A 396 29.07 -21.90 15.87
CA ARG A 396 30.48 -21.64 16.20
C ARG A 396 31.46 -22.55 15.45
N GLY A 397 30.97 -23.43 14.57
CA GLY A 397 31.80 -24.35 13.78
C GLY A 397 32.47 -25.43 14.62
N GLY A 398 31.80 -25.93 15.66
CA GLY A 398 32.27 -27.08 16.43
C GLY A 398 33.41 -26.79 17.42
N LYS A 399 33.85 -25.54 17.56
CA LYS A 399 34.89 -25.17 18.53
C LYS A 399 34.30 -25.01 19.93
N ARG A 400 34.67 -25.92 20.85
CA ARG A 400 34.35 -25.78 22.28
C ARG A 400 35.19 -24.65 22.87
N HIS A 401 34.55 -23.60 23.37
CA HIS A 401 35.11 -22.77 24.43
C HIS A 401 34.39 -23.17 25.72
N PHE A 402 35.04 -24.03 26.50
CA PHE A 402 34.76 -24.07 27.93
C PHE A 402 35.50 -22.88 28.52
N GLY A 403 34.76 -21.79 28.76
CA GLY A 403 35.13 -20.72 29.67
C GLY A 403 34.33 -20.89 30.95
#